data_AF-X1URD7-F1
#
_entry.id   AF-X1URD7-F1
#
_cell.length_a   1.000
_cell.length_b   1.000
_cell.length_c   1.000
_cell.angle_alpha   90.00
_cell.angle_beta   90.00
_cell.angle_gamma   90.00
#
_symmetry.space_group_name_H-M   'P 1'
#
loop_
_entity.id
_entity.type
_entity.pdbx_description
1 polymer ?
#
loop_
_entity_poly.entity_id
_entity_poly.type
_entity_poly.pdbx_seq_one_letter_code
_entity_poly.pdbx_strand_id
1 'polypeptide(L)'
;SLDRSPDVIITSGGLGPTWEDLTLKGIAKGLNRELKLDKMAYGMLKRRYDNIHRRGILPVGGMTETREKMAYLPENSYPLSNPVGTAPGVEIKEGKSTIICLPGVPAELKGIVKFHVIPILKKDAGTFMEKTLFFQGIGESEVAPMISAIQKQ
;
A
#
# COMPACT_ATOMS: atom_id res chain seq x y z
N SER A 1 -6.23 3.27 17.88
CA SER A 1 -5.08 3.40 18.80
C SER A 1 -4.30 2.10 18.81
N LEU A 2 -2.98 2.16 18.99
CA LEU A 2 -2.14 0.98 19.24
C LEU A 2 -2.50 0.30 20.57
N ASP A 3 -3.15 1.00 21.50
CA ASP A 3 -3.65 0.44 22.77
C ASP A 3 -4.69 -0.67 22.54
N ARG A 4 -5.40 -0.63 21.41
CA ARG A 4 -6.32 -1.71 20.99
C ARG A 4 -5.59 -2.95 20.51
N SER A 5 -4.26 -2.94 20.47
CA SER A 5 -3.45 -4.10 20.13
C SER A 5 -3.78 -4.72 18.77
N PRO A 6 -3.95 -3.93 17.68
CA PRO A 6 -4.23 -4.48 16.35
C PRO A 6 -3.03 -5.25 15.81
N ASP A 7 -3.26 -6.38 15.16
CA ASP A 7 -2.16 -7.13 14.53
C ASP A 7 -1.65 -6.41 13.27
N VAL A 8 -2.55 -5.72 12.56
CA VAL A 8 -2.24 -4.99 11.32
C VAL A 8 -2.97 -3.65 11.27
N ILE A 9 -2.26 -2.61 10.83
CA ILE A 9 -2.83 -1.30 10.48
C ILE A 9 -2.46 -1.01 9.03
N ILE A 10 -3.44 -0.73 8.18
CA ILE A 10 -3.20 -0.36 6.78
C ILE A 10 -3.66 1.07 6.55
N THR A 11 -2.80 1.90 5.96
CA THR A 11 -3.13 3.26 5.52
C THR A 11 -2.94 3.39 4.01
N SER A 12 -3.65 4.33 3.40
CA SER A 12 -3.58 4.62 1.97
C SER A 12 -3.59 6.12 1.75
N GLY A 13 -2.68 6.62 0.89
CA GLY A 13 -2.57 8.04 0.55
C GLY A 13 -1.51 8.79 1.35
N GLY A 14 -1.14 9.98 0.88
CA GLY A 14 -0.19 10.87 1.56
C GLY A 14 1.27 10.42 1.53
N LEU A 15 1.67 9.62 0.52
CA LEU A 15 3.04 9.12 0.30
C LEU A 15 3.74 9.76 -0.91
N GLY A 16 3.08 10.70 -1.58
CA GLY A 16 3.60 11.36 -2.76
C GLY A 16 4.69 12.41 -2.47
N PRO A 17 5.16 13.08 -3.53
CA PRO A 17 6.23 14.08 -3.43
C PRO A 17 5.73 15.47 -3.00
N THR A 18 4.41 15.67 -2.85
CA THR A 18 3.85 17.01 -2.57
C THR A 18 4.00 17.36 -1.09
N TRP A 19 3.86 18.64 -0.75
CA TRP A 19 3.94 19.07 0.66
C TRP A 19 2.80 18.54 1.53
N GLU A 20 1.63 18.29 0.93
CA GLU A 20 0.43 17.77 1.59
C GLU A 20 0.54 16.26 1.89
N ASP A 21 1.48 15.56 1.26
CA ASP A 21 1.81 14.17 1.57
C ASP A 21 2.51 14.08 2.94
N LEU A 22 1.72 13.90 4.01
CA LEU A 22 2.15 13.94 5.41
C LEU A 22 1.98 12.62 6.16
N THR A 23 1.54 11.53 5.51
CA THR A 23 1.21 10.26 6.19
C THR A 23 2.40 9.71 6.99
N LEU A 24 3.58 9.61 6.39
CA LEU A 24 4.77 9.10 7.09
C LEU A 24 5.23 10.03 8.22
N LYS A 25 5.05 11.34 8.08
CA LYS A 25 5.33 12.31 9.15
C LYS A 25 4.37 12.15 10.32
N GLY A 26 3.08 11.94 10.02
CA GLY A 26 2.06 11.68 11.03
C GLY A 26 2.32 10.37 11.78
N ILE A 27 2.71 9.31 11.07
CA ILE A 27 3.06 8.02 11.67
C ILE A 27 4.33 8.13 12.50
N ALA A 28 5.39 8.76 11.99
CA ALA A 28 6.62 9.00 12.73
C ALA A 28 6.33 9.72 14.06
N LYS A 29 5.51 10.79 14.01
CA LYS A 29 5.07 11.51 15.21
C LYS A 29 4.27 10.63 16.17
N GLY A 30 3.34 9.83 15.66
CA GLY A 30 2.52 8.93 16.49
C GLY A 30 3.32 7.80 17.15
N LEU A 31 4.42 7.38 16.53
CA LEU A 31 5.33 6.35 17.03
C LEU A 31 6.52 6.92 17.82
N ASN A 32 6.63 8.24 17.93
CA ASN A 32 7.80 8.93 18.49
C ASN A 32 9.14 8.49 17.84
N ARG A 33 9.16 8.43 16.51
CA ARG A 33 10.34 8.07 15.69
C ARG A 33 10.77 9.23 14.82
N GLU A 34 12.07 9.33 14.54
CA GLU A 34 12.59 10.29 13.57
C GLU A 34 12.29 9.83 12.13
N LEU A 35 12.13 10.79 11.22
CA LEU A 35 12.19 10.53 9.79
C LEU A 35 13.64 10.59 9.33
N LYS A 36 14.15 9.50 8.76
CA LYS A 36 15.52 9.43 8.23
C LYS A 36 15.51 9.03 6.77
N LEU A 37 16.50 9.53 6.03
CA LEU A 37 16.71 9.16 4.65
C LEU A 37 17.05 7.66 4.58
N ASP A 38 16.15 6.88 4.00
CA ASP A 38 16.37 5.47 3.75
C ASP A 38 17.08 5.27 2.40
N LYS A 39 18.29 4.69 2.45
CA LYS A 39 19.13 4.49 1.26
C LYS A 39 18.50 3.52 0.27
N MET A 40 17.71 2.56 0.73
CA MET A 40 17.06 1.58 -0.14
C MET A 40 15.90 2.24 -0.90
N ALA A 41 15.04 2.98 -0.21
CA ALA A 41 13.95 3.77 -0.78
C ALA A 41 14.49 4.80 -1.78
N TYR A 42 15.56 5.53 -1.40
CA TYR A 42 16.24 6.47 -2.30
C TYR A 42 16.71 5.78 -3.58
N GLY A 43 17.36 4.61 -3.45
CA GLY A 43 17.79 3.81 -4.60
C GLY A 43 16.63 3.34 -5.48
N MET A 44 15.50 2.92 -4.89
CA MET A 44 14.30 2.53 -5.64
C MET A 44 13.74 3.71 -6.43
N LEU A 45 13.60 4.87 -5.80
CA LEU A 45 13.09 6.10 -6.41
C LEU A 45 13.99 6.57 -7.55
N LYS A 46 15.29 6.66 -7.31
CA LYS A 46 16.26 7.07 -8.33
C LYS A 46 16.19 6.17 -9.56
N ARG A 47 16.24 4.84 -9.37
CA ARG A 47 16.11 3.88 -10.48
C ARG A 47 14.79 4.05 -11.24
N ARG A 48 13.70 4.30 -10.52
CA ARG A 48 12.37 4.45 -11.13
C ARG A 48 12.29 5.72 -11.96
N TYR A 49 12.70 6.86 -11.43
CA TYR A 49 12.70 8.12 -12.17
C TYR A 49 13.66 8.10 -13.36
N ASP A 50 14.85 7.52 -13.20
CA ASP A 50 15.81 7.34 -14.30
C ASP A 50 15.21 6.46 -15.43
N ASN A 51 14.47 5.40 -15.08
CA ASN A 51 13.79 4.55 -16.06
C ASN A 51 12.64 5.26 -16.79
N ILE A 52 11.78 5.98 -16.04
CA ILE A 52 10.65 6.72 -16.63
C ILE A 52 11.15 7.81 -17.59
N HIS A 53 12.23 8.51 -17.23
CA HIS A 53 12.87 9.50 -18.09
C HIS A 53 13.47 8.86 -19.34
N ARG A 54 14.19 7.74 -19.22
CA ARG A 54 14.75 7.02 -20.38
C ARG A 54 13.68 6.56 -21.38
N ARG A 55 12.45 6.30 -20.89
CA ARG A 55 11.29 5.96 -21.74
C ARG A 55 10.62 7.17 -22.38
N GLY A 56 11.11 8.39 -22.15
CA GLY A 56 10.54 9.63 -22.68
C GLY A 56 9.24 10.07 -22.02
N ILE A 57 8.85 9.46 -20.89
CA ILE A 57 7.58 9.77 -20.21
C ILE A 57 7.72 11.04 -19.34
N LEU A 58 8.89 11.24 -18.73
CA LEU A 58 9.20 12.45 -17.96
C LEU A 58 10.35 13.22 -18.61
N PRO A 59 10.27 14.57 -18.62
CA PRO A 59 11.32 15.41 -19.19
C PRO A 59 12.64 15.35 -18.40
N VAL A 60 12.56 15.04 -17.10
CA VAL A 60 13.72 15.04 -16.20
C VAL A 60 13.74 13.78 -15.33
N GLY A 61 14.83 13.01 -15.43
CA GLY A 61 15.15 11.87 -14.58
C GLY A 61 15.74 12.29 -13.23
N GLY A 62 16.45 11.38 -12.57
CA GLY A 62 17.17 11.68 -11.33
C GLY A 62 16.29 12.02 -10.13
N MET A 63 16.94 12.59 -9.11
CA MET A 63 16.32 12.94 -7.84
C MET A 63 16.25 14.46 -7.68
N THR A 64 15.06 14.96 -7.38
CA THR A 64 14.80 16.32 -6.89
C THR A 64 14.54 16.26 -5.39
N GLU A 65 14.61 17.39 -4.68
CA GLU A 65 14.32 17.43 -3.24
C GLU A 65 12.92 16.87 -2.89
N THR A 66 11.91 17.18 -3.71
CA THR A 66 10.55 16.66 -3.55
C THR A 66 10.44 15.16 -3.77
N ARG A 67 11.26 14.59 -4.66
CA ARG A 67 11.35 13.13 -4.86
C ARG A 67 12.11 12.48 -3.72
N GLU A 68 13.16 13.14 -3.23
CA GLU A 68 14.00 12.68 -2.12
C GLU A 68 13.20 12.63 -0.82
N LYS A 69 12.28 13.57 -0.59
CA LYS A 69 11.32 13.51 0.51
C LYS A 69 10.63 12.15 0.64
N MET A 70 10.26 11.49 -0.48
CA MET A 70 9.60 10.17 -0.45
C MET A 70 10.52 9.03 0.03
N ALA A 71 11.83 9.28 0.11
CA ALA A 71 12.81 8.35 0.68
C ALA A 71 13.02 8.56 2.19
N TYR A 72 12.44 9.60 2.79
CA TYR A 72 12.48 9.79 4.24
C TYR A 72 11.40 8.95 4.90
N LEU A 73 11.82 7.93 5.63
CA LEU A 73 10.93 6.98 6.29
C LEU A 73 11.09 7.06 7.82
N PRO A 74 10.08 6.68 8.60
CA PRO A 74 10.24 6.52 10.04
C PRO A 74 11.36 5.52 10.33
N GLU A 75 12.13 5.73 11.40
CA GLU A 75 13.15 4.76 11.80
C GLU A 75 12.60 3.35 11.95
N ASN A 76 13.45 2.35 11.68
CA ASN A 76 13.08 0.93 11.73
C ASN A 76 11.85 0.58 10.87
N SER A 77 11.75 1.21 9.71
CA SER A 77 10.79 0.87 8.66
C SER A 77 11.47 0.17 7.50
N TYR A 78 10.66 -0.45 6.63
CA TYR A 78 11.13 -1.15 5.45
C TYR A 78 10.37 -0.66 4.22
N PRO A 79 11.07 -0.18 3.17
CA PRO A 79 10.41 0.27 1.95
C PRO A 79 9.90 -0.90 1.12
N LEU A 80 8.64 -0.80 0.67
CA LEU A 80 8.00 -1.74 -0.23
C LEU A 80 8.07 -1.22 -1.66
N SER A 81 8.65 -2.02 -2.56
CA SER A 81 8.81 -1.61 -3.95
C SER A 81 7.45 -1.40 -4.63
N ASN A 82 7.31 -0.28 -5.35
CA ASN A 82 6.12 0.04 -6.12
C ASN A 82 6.35 -0.32 -7.60
N PRO A 83 5.78 -1.41 -8.12
CA PRO A 83 6.00 -1.84 -9.50
C PRO A 83 5.27 -0.96 -10.53
N VAL A 84 4.23 -0.22 -10.11
CA VAL A 84 3.36 0.55 -11.00
C VAL A 84 3.71 2.03 -10.97
N GLY A 85 3.92 2.60 -9.79
CA GLY A 85 4.16 4.02 -9.56
C GLY A 85 5.60 4.38 -9.23
N THR A 86 5.77 5.47 -8.49
CA THR A 86 7.06 5.96 -8.00
C THR A 86 7.18 5.90 -6.48
N ALA A 87 6.14 6.30 -5.75
CA ALA A 87 6.16 6.34 -4.29
C ALA A 87 6.23 4.91 -3.71
N PRO A 88 7.27 4.55 -2.94
CA PRO A 88 7.31 3.25 -2.29
C PRO A 88 6.22 3.13 -1.23
N GLY A 89 5.74 1.92 -1.00
CA GLY A 89 5.00 1.62 0.24
C GLY A 89 5.98 1.54 1.41
N VAL A 90 5.45 1.47 2.63
CA VAL A 90 6.29 1.39 3.84
C VAL A 90 5.69 0.38 4.82
N GLU A 91 6.50 -0.58 5.25
CA GLU A 91 6.20 -1.49 6.36
C GLU A 91 6.89 -0.99 7.63
N ILE A 92 6.19 -0.96 8.75
CA ILE A 92 6.73 -0.55 10.05
C ILE A 92 6.28 -1.59 11.08
N LYS A 93 7.23 -2.13 11.83
CA LYS A 93 6.95 -3.03 12.95
C LYS A 93 6.93 -2.24 14.25
N GLU A 94 5.83 -2.38 15.00
CA GLU A 94 5.60 -1.72 16.30
C GLU A 94 5.06 -2.75 17.30
N GLY A 95 5.97 -3.33 18.09
CA GLY A 95 5.65 -4.46 18.95
C GLY A 95 5.09 -5.63 18.13
N LYS A 96 3.85 -6.03 18.41
CA LYS A 96 3.11 -7.06 17.64
C LYS A 96 2.37 -6.54 16.42
N SER A 97 2.25 -5.21 16.28
CA SER A 97 1.48 -4.59 15.21
C SER A 97 2.35 -4.38 13.98
N THR A 98 1.82 -4.69 12.80
CA THR A 98 2.44 -4.35 11.52
C THR A 98 1.68 -3.20 10.87
N ILE A 99 2.34 -2.07 10.66
CA ILE A 99 1.76 -0.90 10.01
C ILE A 99 2.23 -0.87 8.55
N ILE A 100 1.29 -0.82 7.61
CA ILE A 100 1.55 -0.81 6.17
C ILE A 100 0.98 0.47 5.58
N CYS A 101 1.84 1.28 4.99
CA CYS A 101 1.47 2.52 4.33
C CYS A 101 1.52 2.32 2.82
N LEU A 102 0.41 2.62 2.14
CA LEU A 102 0.24 2.42 0.71
C LEU A 102 -0.01 3.75 -0.03
N PRO A 103 0.38 3.87 -1.30
CA PRO A 103 0.05 5.03 -2.12
C PRO A 103 -1.47 5.15 -2.32
N GLY A 104 -1.95 6.38 -2.52
CA GLY A 104 -3.38 6.64 -2.74
C GLY A 104 -3.88 6.27 -4.14
N VAL A 105 -2.98 6.13 -5.11
CA VAL A 105 -3.34 5.76 -6.49
C VAL A 105 -3.75 4.28 -6.54
N PRO A 106 -5.00 3.94 -6.93
CA PRO A 106 -5.51 2.57 -6.82
C PRO A 106 -4.66 1.51 -7.53
N ALA A 107 -4.08 1.84 -8.68
CA ALA A 107 -3.23 0.92 -9.43
C ALA A 107 -1.91 0.62 -8.71
N GLU A 108 -1.31 1.63 -8.07
CA GLU A 108 -0.09 1.50 -7.28
C GLU A 108 -0.32 0.69 -6.01
N LEU A 109 -1.40 1.02 -5.29
CA LEU A 109 -1.86 0.29 -4.12
C LEU A 109 -2.04 -1.19 -4.44
N LYS A 110 -2.81 -1.53 -5.47
CA LYS A 110 -3.04 -2.92 -5.89
C LYS A 110 -1.74 -3.64 -6.24
N GLY A 111 -0.79 -2.93 -6.88
CA GLY A 111 0.54 -3.44 -7.17
C GLY A 111 1.27 -3.86 -5.89
N ILE A 112 1.45 -2.93 -4.95
CA ILE A 112 2.16 -3.21 -3.69
C ILE A 112 1.43 -4.28 -2.86
N VAL A 113 0.10 -4.24 -2.82
CA VAL A 113 -0.70 -5.25 -2.10
C VAL A 113 -0.41 -6.64 -2.61
N LYS A 114 -0.45 -6.83 -3.93
CA LYS A 114 -0.22 -8.12 -4.56
C LYS A 114 1.17 -8.68 -4.27
N PHE A 115 2.21 -7.84 -4.36
CA PHE A 115 3.60 -8.30 -4.29
C PHE A 115 4.19 -8.33 -2.88
N HIS A 116 3.69 -7.49 -1.96
CA HIS A 116 4.26 -7.34 -0.62
C HIS A 116 3.25 -7.65 0.48
N VAL A 117 2.08 -7.01 0.45
CA VAL A 117 1.12 -7.10 1.58
C VAL A 117 0.51 -8.49 1.69
N ILE A 118 0.08 -9.11 0.59
CA ILE A 118 -0.48 -10.48 0.63
C ILE A 118 0.54 -11.48 1.21
N PRO A 119 1.82 -11.52 0.77
CA PRO A 119 2.83 -12.36 1.42
C PRO A 119 3.00 -12.11 2.92
N ILE A 120 2.99 -10.85 3.35
CA ILE A 120 3.10 -10.48 4.78
C ILE A 120 1.91 -11.07 5.57
N LEU A 121 0.70 -10.93 5.06
CA LEU A 121 -0.53 -11.36 5.74
C LEU A 121 -0.81 -12.86 5.62
N LYS A 122 -0.30 -13.53 4.58
CA LYS A 122 -0.56 -14.94 4.33
C LYS A 122 -0.03 -15.87 5.41
N LYS A 123 0.95 -15.41 6.21
CA LYS A 123 1.59 -16.24 7.24
C LYS A 123 0.59 -16.77 8.27
N ASP A 124 -0.50 -16.03 8.51
CA ASP A 124 -1.52 -16.35 9.52
C ASP A 124 -2.93 -16.47 8.93
N ALA A 125 -3.06 -16.54 7.59
CA ALA A 125 -4.35 -16.52 6.92
C ALA A 125 -4.96 -17.93 6.78
N GLY A 126 -6.25 -18.05 7.10
CA GLY A 126 -7.07 -19.22 6.76
C GLY A 126 -7.41 -19.31 5.27
N THR A 127 -8.16 -20.34 4.88
CA THR A 127 -8.67 -20.45 3.50
C THR A 127 -9.94 -19.61 3.37
N PHE A 128 -9.93 -18.65 2.45
CA PHE A 128 -11.11 -17.88 2.04
C PHE A 128 -11.42 -18.17 0.58
N MET A 129 -12.68 -18.47 0.28
CA MET A 129 -13.17 -18.66 -1.08
C MET A 129 -14.40 -17.80 -1.30
N GLU A 130 -14.39 -17.07 -2.42
CA GLU A 130 -15.52 -16.27 -2.89
C GLU A 130 -15.81 -16.67 -4.33
N LYS A 131 -17.10 -16.78 -4.67
CA LYS A 131 -17.56 -16.99 -6.04
C LYS A 131 -18.65 -15.99 -6.34
N THR A 132 -18.39 -15.11 -7.31
CA THR A 132 -19.37 -14.14 -7.80
C THR A 132 -20.08 -14.72 -9.02
N LEU A 133 -21.41 -14.70 -9.03
CA LEU A 133 -22.24 -15.07 -10.18
C LEU A 133 -22.90 -13.80 -10.73
N PHE A 134 -22.75 -13.57 -12.04
CA PHE A 134 -23.36 -12.42 -12.72
C PHE A 134 -24.63 -12.88 -13.44
N PHE A 135 -25.74 -12.20 -13.17
CA PHE A 135 -27.02 -12.46 -13.80
C PHE A 135 -27.44 -11.22 -14.60
N GLN A 136 -27.95 -11.42 -15.81
CA GLN A 136 -28.43 -10.35 -16.68
C GLN A 136 -29.84 -10.69 -17.17
N GLY A 137 -30.73 -9.69 -17.18
CA GLY A 137 -32.10 -9.85 -17.68
C GLY A 137 -33.07 -10.57 -16.73
N ILE A 138 -32.69 -10.75 -15.46
CA ILE A 138 -33.51 -11.37 -14.42
C ILE A 138 -33.56 -10.44 -13.20
N GLY A 139 -34.74 -10.28 -12.61
CA GLY A 139 -34.94 -9.45 -11.42
C GLY A 139 -34.44 -10.12 -10.14
N GLU A 140 -34.13 -9.31 -9.12
CA GLU A 140 -33.70 -9.82 -7.81
C GLU A 140 -34.72 -10.81 -7.19
N SER A 141 -36.01 -10.52 -7.34
CA SER A 141 -37.11 -11.36 -6.85
C SER A 141 -37.17 -12.74 -7.51
N GLU A 142 -36.67 -12.88 -8.74
CA GLU A 142 -36.63 -14.15 -9.47
C GLU A 142 -35.40 -14.99 -9.06
N VAL A 143 -34.30 -14.34 -8.68
CA VAL A 143 -33.08 -15.01 -8.21
C VAL A 143 -33.19 -15.41 -6.73
N ALA A 144 -33.91 -14.64 -5.91
CA ALA A 144 -34.01 -14.86 -4.46
C ALA A 144 -34.46 -16.28 -4.04
N PRO A 145 -35.44 -16.93 -4.70
CA PRO A 145 -35.81 -18.32 -4.39
C PRO A 145 -34.68 -19.31 -4.68
N MET A 146 -33.91 -19.11 -5.74
CA MET A 146 -32.77 -19.97 -6.10
C MET A 146 -31.65 -19.86 -5.06
N ILE A 147 -31.35 -18.65 -4.58
CA ILE A 147 -30.38 -18.43 -3.50
C ILE A 147 -30.87 -19.09 -2.20
N SER A 148 -32.15 -18.92 -1.86
CA SER A 148 -32.74 -19.48 -0.64
C SER A 148 -32.70 -21.02 -0.61
N ALA A 149 -32.80 -21.67 -1.78
CA ALA A 149 -32.68 -23.12 -1.89
C ALA A 149 -31.26 -23.62 -1.59
N ILE A 150 -30.23 -22.83 -1.89
CA ILE A 150 -28.82 -23.16 -1.64
C ILE A 150 -28.44 -22.89 -0.18
N GLN A 151 -28.96 -21.82 0.44
CA GLN A 151 -28.65 -21.44 1.83
C GLN A 151 -29.27 -22.36 2.90
N LYS A 152 -30.26 -23.18 2.54
CA LYS A 152 -30.94 -24.12 3.47
C LYS A 152 -30.30 -25.51 3.53
N GLN A 153 -29.18 -25.74 2.85
CA GLN A 153 -28.34 -26.93 3.02
C GLN A 153 -27.24 -26.67 4.04
#